data_AF-A0A1I8F8D1-F1
#
_entry.id   AF-A0A1I8F8D1-F1
#
_cell.length_a   1.000
_cell.length_b   1.000
_cell.length_c   1.000
_cell.angle_alpha   90.00
_cell.angle_beta   90.00
_cell.angle_gamma   90.00
#
_symmetry.space_group_name_H-M   'P 1'
#
loop_
_entity.id
_entity.type
_entity.pdbx_description
1 polymer ?
#
loop_
_entity_poly.entity_id
_entity_poly.type
_entity_poly.pdbx_seq_one_letter_code
_entity_poly.pdbx_strand_id
1 'polypeptide(L)'
;SSFASSEAACFGRKPIINNGDRGPPPSRKVYIQRDYSQGLGLRYSTAMPPQLQDRMPEDLFEAAIVNINQILAGAENGSVGVYAESCFACLTGYLIYMCMDTHYERSLKEVRKLIEEYNRTVFMPAG
;
A
#
# COMPACT_ATOMS: atom_id res chain seq x y z
N SER A 1 47.38 4.11 -6.07
CA SER A 1 47.55 2.69 -6.42
C SER A 1 46.17 2.07 -6.48
N SER A 2 45.62 1.94 -7.69
CA SER A 2 45.58 0.69 -8.45
C SER A 2 44.29 -0.08 -8.12
N PHE A 3 43.32 -0.04 -9.03
CA PHE A 3 43.03 -1.11 -10.01
C PHE A 3 42.43 -2.35 -9.32
N ALA A 4 41.12 -2.61 -9.43
CA ALA A 4 40.40 -3.15 -10.60
C ALA A 4 40.35 -4.68 -10.60
N SER A 5 39.22 -5.19 -11.14
CA SER A 5 39.03 -6.53 -11.70
C SER A 5 38.99 -7.69 -10.71
N SER A 6 38.28 -8.79 -10.96
CA SER A 6 37.39 -9.24 -12.04
C SER A 6 36.93 -10.64 -11.62
N GLU A 7 36.04 -11.21 -12.42
CA GLU A 7 35.72 -12.63 -12.56
C GLU A 7 34.61 -13.16 -11.65
N ALA A 8 33.78 -14.09 -12.08
CA ALA A 8 33.33 -14.54 -13.39
C ALA A 8 32.32 -15.65 -13.07
N ALA A 9 31.12 -15.58 -13.64
CA ALA A 9 30.32 -16.79 -13.83
C ALA A 9 29.34 -16.58 -14.98
N CYS A 10 29.90 -16.47 -16.19
CA CYS A 10 29.19 -16.92 -17.38
C CYS A 10 29.04 -18.44 -17.27
N PHE A 11 27.85 -18.97 -16.98
CA PHE A 11 27.44 -20.29 -17.51
C PHE A 11 25.92 -20.50 -17.40
N GLY A 12 25.22 -20.37 -18.53
CA GLY A 12 23.82 -20.72 -18.67
C GLY A 12 23.47 -20.73 -20.15
N ARG A 13 23.38 -21.92 -20.73
CA ARG A 13 23.24 -22.22 -22.16
C ARG A 13 22.15 -21.37 -22.84
N LYS A 14 22.41 -20.85 -24.03
CA LYS A 14 21.34 -20.40 -24.94
C LYS A 14 20.54 -21.61 -25.41
N PRO A 15 19.22 -21.69 -25.20
CA PRO A 15 18.40 -22.67 -25.89
C PRO A 15 18.27 -22.27 -27.37
N ILE A 16 18.36 -23.26 -28.26
CA ILE A 16 17.97 -23.10 -29.67
C ILE A 16 16.45 -22.93 -29.68
N ILE A 17 15.98 -21.71 -29.97
CA ILE A 17 14.56 -21.43 -30.18
C ILE A 17 14.25 -21.57 -31.67
N ASN A 18 13.33 -22.49 -31.95
CA ASN A 18 12.71 -22.72 -33.24
C ASN A 18 11.92 -21.45 -33.64
N ASN A 19 12.04 -21.01 -34.89
CA ASN A 19 11.30 -19.86 -35.41
C ASN A 19 9.80 -20.16 -35.38
N GLY A 20 9.04 -19.59 -34.44
CA GLY A 20 7.60 -19.85 -34.39
C GLY A 20 6.75 -19.07 -33.41
N ASP A 21 7.29 -18.51 -32.33
CA ASP A 21 6.46 -17.81 -31.34
C ASP A 21 7.14 -16.54 -30.81
N ARG A 22 6.95 -15.42 -31.52
CA ARG A 22 7.32 -14.10 -31.02
C ARG A 22 6.22 -13.64 -30.07
N GLY A 23 6.35 -14.02 -28.80
CA GLY A 23 5.67 -13.29 -27.73
C GLY A 23 5.95 -11.78 -27.84
N PRO A 24 5.07 -10.92 -27.28
CA PRO A 24 5.21 -9.48 -27.41
C PRO A 24 6.62 -9.03 -26.97
N PRO A 25 7.25 -8.09 -27.71
CA PRO A 25 8.60 -7.65 -27.40
C PRO A 25 8.68 -7.17 -25.94
N PRO A 26 9.81 -7.41 -25.25
CA PRO A 26 9.96 -6.99 -23.86
C PRO A 26 9.71 -5.49 -23.76
N SER A 27 8.75 -5.10 -22.90
CA SER A 27 8.44 -3.70 -22.65
C SER A 27 9.65 -3.03 -21.99
N ARG A 28 10.23 -2.04 -22.70
CA ARG A 28 11.37 -1.29 -22.20
C ARG A 28 10.89 -0.33 -21.11
N LYS A 29 11.16 -0.68 -19.85
CA LYS A 29 10.86 0.17 -18.69
C LYS A 29 11.95 1.25 -18.55
N VAL A 30 11.55 2.49 -18.35
CA VAL A 30 12.44 3.62 -18.05
C VAL A 30 12.05 4.16 -16.67
N TYR A 31 13.03 4.36 -15.80
CA TYR A 31 12.83 4.88 -14.45
C TYR A 31 13.18 6.36 -14.42
N ILE A 32 12.30 7.18 -13.85
CA ILE A 32 12.51 8.61 -13.66
C ILE A 32 12.96 8.81 -12.21
N GLN A 33 14.02 9.58 -12.02
CA GLN A 33 14.55 9.83 -10.68
C GLN A 33 13.67 10.81 -9.91
N ARG A 34 13.65 10.62 -8.59
CA ARG A 34 13.03 11.56 -7.66
C ARG A 34 13.85 12.86 -7.63
N ASP A 35 13.15 13.98 -7.51
CA ASP A 35 13.76 15.27 -7.30
C ASP A 35 13.65 15.69 -5.82
N TYR A 36 14.80 15.94 -5.20
CA TYR A 36 14.94 16.33 -3.79
C TYR A 36 15.19 17.83 -3.58
N SER A 37 15.18 18.63 -4.65
CA SER A 37 15.48 20.08 -4.58
C SER A 37 14.52 20.88 -3.69
N GLN A 38 13.29 20.41 -3.52
CA GLN A 38 12.25 21.02 -2.68
C GLN A 38 12.00 20.24 -1.37
N GLY A 39 12.99 19.46 -0.92
CA GLY A 39 12.92 18.70 0.33
C GLY A 39 12.36 17.28 0.17
N LEU A 40 11.58 16.83 1.15
CA LEU A 40 11.09 15.44 1.27
C LEU A 40 9.73 15.19 0.59
N GLY A 41 9.14 16.18 -0.08
CA GLY A 41 7.92 16.01 -0.86
C GLY A 41 8.12 15.04 -2.04
N LEU A 42 7.08 14.30 -2.41
CA LEU A 42 7.11 13.35 -3.51
C LEU A 42 7.04 14.09 -4.85
N ARG A 43 8.21 14.25 -5.48
CA ARG A 43 8.37 14.96 -6.76
C ARG A 43 9.31 14.18 -7.69
N TYR A 44 8.97 14.13 -8.96
CA TYR A 44 9.82 13.57 -10.01
C TYR A 44 10.60 14.67 -10.74
N SER A 45 11.81 14.33 -11.19
CA SER A 45 12.63 15.22 -12.01
C SER A 45 12.01 15.42 -13.39
N THR A 46 12.00 16.66 -13.87
CA THR A 46 11.58 17.01 -15.24
C THR A 46 12.69 16.82 -16.27
N ALA A 47 13.89 16.43 -15.86
CA ALA A 47 14.99 16.18 -16.78
C ALA A 47 14.70 14.98 -17.70
N MET A 48 14.77 15.21 -19.01
CA MET A 48 14.48 14.18 -20.01
C MET A 48 15.53 13.07 -19.97
N PRO A 49 15.14 11.79 -19.75
CA PRO A 49 16.10 10.70 -19.77
C PRO A 49 16.54 10.38 -21.21
N PRO A 50 17.83 10.05 -21.43
CA PRO A 50 18.38 9.83 -22.77
C PRO A 50 17.69 8.66 -23.50
N GLN A 51 17.10 7.71 -22.77
CA GLN A 51 16.35 6.60 -23.36
C GLN A 51 15.05 7.04 -24.05
N LEU A 52 14.51 8.22 -23.73
CA LEU A 52 13.24 8.74 -24.26
C LEU A 52 13.43 9.88 -25.27
N GLN A 53 14.63 10.46 -25.37
CA GLN A 53 14.90 11.67 -26.18
C GLN A 53 14.56 11.49 -27.66
N ASP A 54 14.83 10.30 -28.24
CA ASP A 54 14.49 9.96 -29.62
C ASP A 54 13.06 9.37 -29.80
N ARG A 55 12.28 9.31 -28.72
CA ARG A 55 10.97 8.64 -28.69
C ARG A 55 9.80 9.60 -28.45
N MET A 56 10.05 10.76 -27.86
CA MET A 56 9.04 11.73 -27.47
C MET A 56 9.65 13.14 -27.41
N PRO A 57 8.91 14.20 -27.78
CA PRO A 57 9.35 15.57 -27.57
C PRO A 57 9.53 15.91 -26.08
N GLU A 58 10.59 16.67 -25.79
CA GLU A 58 10.95 17.07 -24.43
C GLU A 58 9.85 17.88 -23.74
N ASP A 59 9.23 18.83 -24.45
CA ASP A 59 8.14 19.67 -23.94
C ASP A 59 6.95 18.84 -23.43
N LEU A 60 6.61 17.75 -24.14
CA LEU A 60 5.49 16.88 -23.77
C LEU A 60 5.83 16.06 -22.52
N PHE A 61 7.07 15.58 -22.43
CA PHE A 61 7.55 14.87 -21.25
C PHE A 61 7.52 15.79 -20.03
N GLU A 62 8.09 16.99 -20.15
CA GLU A 62 8.09 17.97 -19.07
C GLU A 62 6.67 18.30 -18.61
N ALA A 63 5.75 18.61 -19.54
CA ALA A 63 4.37 18.90 -19.22
C ALA A 63 3.68 17.74 -18.48
N ALA A 64 3.94 16.49 -18.90
CA ALA A 64 3.40 15.31 -18.23
C ALA A 64 3.93 15.16 -16.80
N ILE A 65 5.24 15.33 -16.60
CA ILE A 65 5.86 15.24 -15.27
C ILE A 65 5.40 16.37 -14.36
N VAL A 66 5.24 17.59 -14.88
CA VAL A 66 4.68 18.72 -14.13
C VAL A 66 3.26 18.41 -13.66
N ASN A 67 2.40 17.89 -14.54
CA ASN A 67 1.03 17.54 -14.18
C ASN A 67 0.99 16.42 -13.11
N ILE A 68 1.83 15.37 -13.26
CA ILE A 68 1.98 14.32 -12.25
C ILE A 68 2.39 14.91 -10.90
N ASN A 69 3.42 15.77 -10.89
CA ASN A 69 3.89 16.42 -9.67
C ASN A 69 2.82 17.30 -9.03
N GLN A 70 1.98 17.98 -9.81
CA GLN A 70 0.86 18.79 -9.29
C GLN A 70 -0.21 17.94 -8.60
N ILE A 71 -0.58 16.80 -9.19
CA ILE A 71 -1.53 15.85 -8.59
C ILE A 71 -0.97 15.32 -7.27
N LEU A 72 0.32 14.96 -7.25
CA LEU A 72 0.98 14.43 -6.06
C LEU A 72 1.08 15.49 -4.95
N ALA A 73 1.47 16.72 -5.30
CA ALA A 73 1.48 17.83 -4.35
C ALA A 73 0.09 18.11 -3.77
N GLY A 74 -0.96 18.05 -4.60
CA GLY A 74 -2.34 18.18 -4.14
C GLY A 74 -2.76 17.08 -3.15
N ALA A 75 -2.28 15.85 -3.36
CA ALA A 75 -2.54 14.73 -2.46
C ALA A 75 -1.80 14.85 -1.12
N GLU A 76 -0.59 15.42 -1.10
CA GLU A 76 0.17 15.68 0.13
C GLU A 76 -0.51 16.74 1.02
N ASN A 77 -1.17 17.73 0.40
CA ASN A 77 -1.93 18.77 1.08
C ASN A 77 -3.29 18.28 1.64
N GLY A 78 -3.37 16.99 2.04
CA GLY A 78 -4.59 16.30 2.47
C GLY A 78 -5.62 17.21 3.12
N SER A 79 -6.84 17.24 2.58
CA SER A 79 -7.88 18.13 3.08
C SER A 79 -8.33 17.70 4.48
N VAL A 80 -8.86 18.64 5.27
CA VAL A 80 -9.46 18.36 6.58
C VAL A 80 -10.50 17.23 6.51
N GLY A 81 -11.18 17.07 5.36
CA GLY A 81 -12.11 15.98 5.08
C GLY A 81 -11.46 14.59 5.12
N VAL A 82 -10.29 14.41 4.52
CA VAL A 82 -9.58 13.11 4.48
C VAL A 82 -9.16 12.66 5.89
N TYR A 83 -8.71 13.62 6.72
CA TYR A 83 -8.40 13.33 8.12
C TYR A 83 -9.66 13.01 8.93
N ALA A 84 -10.76 13.74 8.70
CA ALA A 84 -12.03 13.47 9.36
C ALA A 84 -12.58 12.09 8.98
N GLU A 85 -12.51 11.69 7.71
CA GLU A 85 -12.89 10.36 7.23
C GLU A 85 -12.12 9.26 7.97
N SER A 86 -10.80 9.44 8.12
CA SER A 86 -9.94 8.51 8.86
C SER A 86 -10.36 8.40 10.33
N CYS A 87 -10.69 9.53 10.97
CA CYS A 87 -11.20 9.55 12.34
C CYS A 87 -12.56 8.85 12.47
N PHE A 88 -13.50 9.12 11.55
CA PHE A 88 -14.82 8.48 11.55
C PHE A 88 -14.72 6.98 11.33
N ALA A 89 -13.83 6.51 10.46
CA ALA A 89 -13.59 5.09 10.26
C ALA A 89 -13.15 4.42 11.58
N CYS A 90 -12.18 5.01 12.28
CA CYS A 90 -11.72 4.52 13.59
C CYS A 90 -12.84 4.54 14.63
N LEU A 91 -13.53 5.68 14.79
CA LEU A 91 -14.61 5.84 15.75
C LEU A 91 -15.76 4.86 15.50
N THR A 92 -16.15 4.68 14.24
CA THR A 92 -17.20 3.73 13.84
C THR A 92 -16.79 2.30 14.18
N GLY A 93 -15.52 1.93 13.96
CA GLY A 93 -15.00 0.62 14.37
C GLY A 93 -15.16 0.39 15.87
N TYR A 94 -14.75 1.34 16.70
CA TYR A 94 -14.92 1.25 18.16
C TYR A 94 -16.39 1.26 18.59
N LEU A 95 -17.23 2.07 17.94
CA LEU A 95 -18.67 2.11 18.20
C LEU A 95 -19.34 0.77 17.91
N ILE A 96 -18.96 0.07 16.84
CA ILE A 96 -19.47 -1.28 16.55
C ILE A 96 -19.13 -2.24 17.70
N TYR A 97 -17.92 -2.19 18.26
CA TYR A 97 -17.56 -2.98 19.44
C TYR A 97 -18.36 -2.63 20.69
N MET A 98 -18.80 -1.38 20.83
CA MET A 98 -19.62 -0.93 21.96
C MET A 98 -21.13 -1.17 21.76
N CYS A 99 -21.63 -1.16 20.53
CA CYS A 99 -23.05 -1.29 20.20
C CYS A 99 -23.46 -2.72 19.85
N MET A 100 -22.53 -3.58 19.43
CA MET A 100 -22.77 -5.02 19.39
C MET A 100 -22.51 -5.57 20.78
N ASP A 101 -23.54 -6.16 21.42
CA ASP A 101 -23.35 -7.03 22.60
C ASP A 101 -22.15 -7.94 22.32
N THR A 102 -21.02 -7.68 22.99
CA THR A 102 -19.81 -8.45 22.73
C THR A 102 -20.12 -9.92 23.04
N HIS A 103 -19.46 -10.87 22.35
CA HIS A 103 -19.62 -12.29 22.67
C HIS A 103 -19.45 -12.54 24.20
N TYR A 104 -18.63 -11.71 24.84
CA TYR A 104 -18.43 -11.69 26.27
C TYR A 104 -19.67 -11.30 27.07
N GLU A 105 -20.37 -10.20 26.72
CA GLU A 105 -21.62 -9.82 27.40
C GLU A 105 -22.73 -10.87 27.24
N ARG A 106 -22.81 -11.50 26.06
CA ARG A 106 -23.73 -12.64 25.86
C ARG A 106 -23.36 -13.82 26.75
N SER A 107 -22.07 -14.15 26.84
CA SER A 107 -21.57 -15.23 27.70
C SER A 107 -21.81 -14.94 29.19
N LEU A 108 -21.61 -13.70 29.64
CA LEU A 108 -21.90 -13.28 31.01
C LEU A 108 -23.39 -13.35 31.36
N LYS A 109 -24.28 -13.04 30.41
CA LYS A 109 -25.73 -13.23 30.58
C LYS A 109 -26.07 -14.70 30.80
N GLU A 110 -25.46 -15.62 30.06
CA GLU A 110 -25.65 -17.06 30.26
C GLU A 110 -25.07 -17.56 31.60
N VAL A 111 -23.88 -17.10 31.99
CA VAL A 111 -23.29 -17.41 33.31
C VAL A 111 -24.19 -16.94 34.45
N ARG A 112 -24.76 -15.72 34.34
CA ARG A 112 -25.69 -15.19 35.35
C ARG A 112 -26.94 -16.06 35.48
N LYS A 113 -27.53 -16.49 34.37
CA LYS A 113 -28.69 -17.40 34.38
C LYS A 113 -28.36 -18.74 35.01
N LEU A 114 -27.18 -19.31 34.71
CA LEU A 114 -26.73 -20.55 35.34
C LEU A 114 -26.59 -20.40 36.85
N ILE A 115 -26.00 -19.30 37.33
CA ILE A 115 -25.87 -19.03 38.77
C ILE A 115 -27.25 -18.91 39.44
N GLU A 116 -28.21 -18.22 38.81
CA GLU A 116 -29.58 -18.13 39.32
C GLU A 116 -30.26 -19.51 39.39
N GLU A 117 -30.08 -20.35 38.38
CA GLU A 117 -30.63 -21.71 38.36
C GLU A 117 -30.03 -22.58 39.47
N TYR A 118 -28.70 -22.54 39.64
CA TYR A 118 -28.03 -23.24 40.74
C TYR A 118 -28.45 -22.70 42.11
N ASN A 119 -28.62 -21.39 42.25
CA ASN A 119 -29.13 -20.80 43.48
C ASN A 119 -30.52 -21.33 43.82
N ARG A 120 -31.40 -21.49 42.84
CA ARG A 120 -32.75 -22.01 43.03
C ARG A 120 -32.80 -23.53 43.30
N THR A 121 -31.94 -24.30 42.64
CA THR A 121 -32.04 -25.77 42.65
C THR A 121 -31.13 -26.44 43.68
N VAL A 122 -29.98 -25.85 43.99
CA VAL A 122 -28.93 -26.47 44.80
C VAL A 122 -28.63 -25.65 46.06
N PHE A 123 -28.55 -24.32 45.97
CA PHE A 123 -28.10 -23.50 47.10
C PHE A 123 -29.24 -22.95 47.99
N MET A 124 -30.47 -22.88 47.50
CA MET A 124 -31.67 -22.63 48.29
C MET A 124 -32.70 -23.77 48.13
N PRO A 125 -32.38 -25.03 48.51
CA PRO A 125 -33.38 -26.07 48.52
C PRO A 125 -34.25 -25.86 49.77
N ALA A 126 -35.33 -25.09 49.64
CA ALA A 126 -36.39 -24.90 50.63
C ALA A 126 -35.94 -24.69 52.09
N GLY A 127 -36.01 -23.43 52.55
CA GLY A 127 -36.48 -23.20 53.92
C GLY A 127 -37.93 -23.60 54.03
#